data_AF-A0AAE4Q396-F1
#
_entry.id   AF-A0AAE4Q396-F1
#
_cell.length_a   1.000
_cell.length_b   1.000
_cell.length_c   1.000
_cell.angle_alpha   90.00
_cell.angle_beta   90.00
_cell.angle_gamma   90.00
#
_symmetry.space_group_name_H-M   'P 1'
#
loop_
_entity.id
_entity.type
_entity.pdbx_description
1 polymer ?
#
loop_
_entity_poly.entity_id
_entity_poly.type
_entity_poly.pdbx_seq_one_letter_code
_entity_poly.pdbx_strand_id
1 'polypeptide(L)'
;MYNQILDFLYVICQRRLSAARYLISSSLKLFGLTVGVSLVVNVSHGDFGILIDPNSSPVANLFVNIAYLIALLVFSCGAFLEFKERLYGEASSTKRAKSIDLRSLNNSPAIKLCDQFEVTIDQAGLHDDLYLDQQLNESTVDWLSRTCKQFDDFASIKLANMNKHEPMKPLALGALAHVPQCFVLGFLVGNRRLVNYYCWNRDNERPQKNKWVDTRDSRDRGTRIKKEVALLYKNGINPNNVVRWGLSIEVSFNNDHNNFMTDLNLDAVSKIEVEQKGVGNLFSEVAQVGVVSRIRSYINETMRTFPQLKEIHITITGQASFLMRLGADFNQNHLPTIKIYHFDRNNNTYPWCLVLNPSTPSSVTFKQQ
;
A
#
# COMPACT_ATOMS: atom_id res chain seq x y z
N MET A 1 22.28 -2.85 21.74
CA MET A 1 23.42 -2.83 20.79
C MET A 1 23.41 -4.00 19.81
N TYR A 2 23.36 -5.27 20.26
CA TYR A 2 23.33 -6.45 19.35
C TYR A 2 22.19 -6.44 18.33
N ASN A 3 20.94 -6.17 18.75
CA ASN A 3 19.80 -6.09 17.84
C ASN A 3 19.89 -4.92 16.84
N GLN A 4 20.53 -3.81 17.21
CA GLN A 4 20.74 -2.67 16.32
C GLN A 4 21.84 -2.96 15.28
N ILE A 5 22.88 -3.71 15.67
CA ILE A 5 23.92 -4.19 14.76
C ILE A 5 23.36 -5.23 13.81
N LEU A 6 22.50 -6.14 14.28
CA LEU A 6 21.80 -7.09 13.43
C LEU A 6 20.82 -6.40 12.48
N ASP A 7 20.02 -5.43 12.94
CA ASP A 7 19.17 -4.62 12.06
C ASP A 7 20.01 -3.83 11.04
N PHE A 8 21.18 -3.32 11.44
CA PHE A 8 22.10 -2.61 10.55
C PHE A 8 22.72 -3.53 9.49
N LEU A 9 23.22 -4.70 9.89
CA LEU A 9 23.73 -5.73 8.99
C LEU A 9 22.62 -6.26 8.08
N TYR A 10 21.42 -6.45 8.61
CA TYR A 10 20.24 -6.85 7.86
C TYR A 10 19.86 -5.83 6.78
N VAL A 11 19.89 -4.54 7.11
CA VAL A 11 19.63 -3.42 6.17
C VAL A 11 20.70 -3.33 5.08
N ILE A 12 21.97 -3.56 5.42
CA ILE A 12 23.08 -3.63 4.44
C ILE A 12 22.94 -4.87 3.53
N CYS A 13 22.63 -6.04 4.11
CA CYS A 13 22.47 -7.29 3.36
C CYS A 13 21.27 -7.26 2.41
N GLN A 14 20.22 -6.50 2.72
CA GLN A 14 19.06 -6.31 1.84
C GLN A 14 19.28 -5.30 0.69
N ARG A 15 20.48 -4.71 0.53
CA ARG A 15 20.82 -3.79 -0.58
C ARG A 15 19.89 -2.58 -0.73
N ARG A 16 19.25 -2.14 0.35
CA ARG A 16 18.35 -0.97 0.30
C ARG A 16 19.14 0.33 0.17
N LEU A 17 18.65 1.30 -0.61
CA LEU A 17 19.26 2.64 -0.71
C LEU A 17 19.45 3.34 0.64
N SER A 18 18.64 2.99 1.65
CA SER A 18 18.79 3.50 3.01
C SER A 18 20.13 3.12 3.65
N ALA A 19 20.70 1.96 3.30
CA ALA A 19 21.96 1.47 3.84
C ALA A 19 23.17 2.26 3.29
N ALA A 20 23.23 2.46 1.97
CA ALA A 20 24.30 3.22 1.32
C ALA A 20 24.35 4.67 1.82
N ARG A 21 23.19 5.33 1.91
CA ARG A 21 23.07 6.68 2.46
C ARG A 21 23.43 6.77 3.94
N TYR A 22 23.15 5.72 4.72
CA TYR A 22 23.54 5.68 6.13
C TYR A 22 25.06 5.52 6.30
N LEU A 23 25.73 4.71 5.47
CA LEU A 23 27.19 4.59 5.46
C LEU A 23 27.85 5.92 5.08
N ILE A 24 27.32 6.60 4.05
CA ILE A 24 27.77 7.94 3.65
C ILE A 24 27.54 8.96 4.78
N SER A 25 26.36 8.97 5.41
CA SER A 25 26.07 9.90 6.51
C SER A 25 26.93 9.65 7.75
N SER A 26 27.15 8.38 8.10
CA SER A 26 27.95 7.99 9.27
C SER A 26 29.44 8.28 9.06
N SER A 27 29.96 8.05 7.85
CA SER A 27 31.33 8.44 7.50
C SER A 27 31.52 9.94 7.51
N LEU A 28 30.57 10.74 6.99
CA LEU A 28 30.62 12.20 7.07
C LEU A 28 30.62 12.70 8.53
N LYS A 29 29.83 12.09 9.42
CA LYS A 29 29.82 12.41 10.86
C LYS A 29 31.16 12.06 11.53
N LEU A 30 31.71 10.88 11.21
CA LEU A 30 33.01 10.44 11.73
C LEU A 30 34.12 11.37 11.24
N PHE A 31 34.08 11.77 9.97
CA PHE A 31 35.00 12.73 9.37
C PHE A 31 34.93 14.10 10.07
N GLY A 32 33.71 14.61 10.32
CA GLY A 32 33.49 15.84 11.06
C GLY A 32 34.04 15.79 12.49
N LEU A 33 33.90 14.66 13.18
CA LEU A 33 34.50 14.44 14.50
C LEU A 33 36.03 14.42 14.43
N THR A 34 36.63 13.74 13.46
CA THR A 34 38.09 13.70 13.31
C THR A 34 38.70 15.06 12.96
N VAL A 35 38.03 15.83 12.09
CA VAL A 35 38.47 17.20 11.76
C VAL A 35 38.31 18.13 12.96
N GLY A 36 37.23 18.01 13.74
CA GLY A 36 37.03 18.77 14.97
C GLY A 36 38.10 18.48 16.04
N VAL A 37 38.53 17.22 16.14
CA VAL A 37 39.65 16.79 17.01
C VAL A 37 41.01 17.19 16.43
N SER A 38 41.09 17.74 15.22
CA SER A 38 42.34 18.26 14.65
C SER A 38 42.51 19.78 14.85
N LEU A 39 41.49 20.46 15.40
CA LEU A 39 41.52 21.89 15.69
C LEU A 39 42.26 22.15 16.99
N VAL A 40 43.28 23.00 16.94
CA VAL A 40 43.96 23.51 18.14
C VAL A 40 43.06 24.60 18.73
N VAL A 41 42.56 24.36 19.94
CA VAL A 41 41.75 25.32 20.68
C VAL A 41 42.59 25.88 21.82
N ASN A 42 42.85 27.18 21.75
CA ASN A 42 43.51 27.93 22.81
C ASN A 42 42.49 28.91 23.41
N VAL A 43 42.07 28.64 24.64
CA VAL A 43 41.21 29.56 25.40
C VAL A 43 42.01 30.08 26.57
N SER A 44 42.23 31.39 26.60
CA SER A 44 42.90 32.09 27.70
C SER A 44 41.98 33.11 28.37
N HIS A 45 41.98 33.12 29.70
CA HIS A 45 41.32 34.14 30.51
C HIS A 45 42.16 34.44 31.77
N GLY A 46 42.76 35.63 31.83
CA GLY A 46 43.74 35.95 32.87
C GLY A 46 44.96 35.03 32.80
N ASP A 47 45.40 34.51 33.95
CA ASP A 47 46.54 33.58 34.07
C ASP A 47 46.20 32.12 33.71
N PHE A 48 44.93 31.81 33.42
CA PHE A 48 44.50 30.47 33.02
C PHE A 48 44.44 30.33 31.50
N GLY A 49 45.28 29.45 30.95
CA GLY A 49 45.24 29.02 29.55
C GLY A 49 44.97 27.52 29.44
N ILE A 50 43.92 27.15 28.70
CA ILE A 50 43.67 25.77 28.30
C ILE A 50 44.06 25.63 26.83
N LEU A 51 45.16 24.92 26.58
CA LEU A 51 45.58 24.53 25.24
C LEU A 51 45.18 23.07 25.00
N ILE A 52 44.21 22.86 24.11
CA ILE A 52 43.91 21.54 23.58
C ILE A 52 44.69 21.42 22.28
N ASP A 53 45.88 20.80 22.36
CA ASP A 53 46.71 20.45 21.21
C ASP A 53 46.72 18.92 21.00
N PRO A 54 45.84 18.41 20.13
CA PRO A 54 45.74 16.98 19.84
C PRO A 54 46.96 16.43 19.08
N ASN A 55 47.81 17.28 18.49
CA ASN A 55 49.05 16.87 17.83
C ASN A 55 50.20 16.62 18.82
N SER A 56 50.04 17.00 20.09
CA SER A 56 51.04 16.78 21.14
C SER A 56 51.18 15.32 21.58
N SER A 57 50.19 14.47 21.28
CA SER A 57 50.18 13.05 21.65
C SER A 57 50.24 12.13 20.43
N PRO A 58 51.31 11.31 20.29
CA PRO A 58 51.41 10.32 19.22
C PRO A 58 50.25 9.32 19.22
N VAL A 59 49.72 9.00 20.40
CA VAL A 59 48.60 8.05 20.58
C VAL A 59 47.29 8.66 20.08
N ALA A 60 47.03 9.94 20.40
CA ALA A 60 45.84 10.64 19.92
C ALA A 60 45.86 10.78 18.39
N ASN A 61 47.02 11.14 17.82
CA ASN A 61 47.21 11.24 16.38
C ASN A 61 47.00 9.89 15.68
N LEU A 62 47.49 8.78 16.25
CA LEU A 62 47.23 7.43 15.75
C LEU A 62 45.73 7.11 15.68
N PHE A 63 44.96 7.39 16.75
CA PHE A 63 43.52 7.14 16.77
C PHE A 63 42.74 8.00 15.77
N VAL A 64 43.13 9.27 15.61
CA VAL A 64 42.54 10.17 14.60
C VAL A 64 42.78 9.64 13.19
N ASN A 65 44.00 9.20 12.88
CA ASN A 65 44.34 8.64 11.58
C ASN A 65 43.61 7.32 11.29
N ILE A 66 43.47 6.43 12.27
CA ILE A 66 42.69 5.20 12.14
C ILE A 66 41.22 5.52 11.89
N ALA A 67 40.63 6.44 12.66
CA ALA A 67 39.24 6.86 12.49
C ALA A 67 39.01 7.49 11.11
N TYR A 68 39.97 8.28 10.60
CA TYR A 68 39.93 8.85 9.26
C TYR A 68 39.94 7.77 8.17
N LEU A 69 40.83 6.77 8.28
CA LEU A 69 40.90 5.66 7.33
C LEU A 69 39.61 4.83 7.33
N ILE A 70 39.04 4.57 8.51
CA ILE A 70 37.75 3.89 8.64
C ILE A 70 36.64 4.72 7.99
N ALA A 71 36.60 6.03 8.24
CA ALA A 71 35.62 6.93 7.64
C ALA A 71 35.69 6.89 6.11
N LEU A 72 36.89 6.97 5.54
CA LEU A 72 37.11 6.94 4.10
C LEU A 72 36.70 5.60 3.48
N LEU A 73 37.05 4.48 4.11
CA LEU A 73 36.66 3.15 3.65
C LEU A 73 35.13 2.97 3.67
N VAL A 74 34.48 3.38 4.76
CA VAL A 74 33.02 3.34 4.91
C VAL A 74 32.34 4.24 3.87
N PHE A 75 32.89 5.43 3.60
CA PHE A 75 32.39 6.33 2.57
C PHE A 75 32.51 5.72 1.17
N SER A 76 33.69 5.20 0.80
CA SER A 76 33.92 4.56 -0.49
C SER A 76 33.01 3.35 -0.69
N CYS A 77 32.81 2.53 0.34
CA CYS A 77 31.87 1.41 0.29
C CYS A 77 30.43 1.90 0.08
N GLY A 78 29.99 2.91 0.83
CA GLY A 78 28.65 3.50 0.67
C GLY A 78 28.43 4.12 -0.72
N ALA A 79 29.40 4.87 -1.23
CA ALA A 79 29.35 5.49 -2.55
C ALA A 79 29.33 4.46 -3.68
N PHE A 80 30.15 3.41 -3.58
CA PHE A 80 30.14 2.30 -4.54
C PHE A 80 28.78 1.57 -4.56
N LEU A 81 28.21 1.31 -3.38
CA LEU A 81 26.88 0.69 -3.26
C LEU A 81 25.80 1.59 -3.88
N GLU A 82 25.80 2.90 -3.61
CA GLU A 82 24.84 3.84 -4.20
C GLU A 82 24.98 3.89 -5.74
N PHE A 83 26.21 3.93 -6.26
CA PHE A 83 26.45 3.97 -7.70
C PHE A 83 26.01 2.67 -8.39
N LYS A 84 26.35 1.52 -7.80
CA LYS A 84 25.93 0.21 -8.28
C LYS A 84 24.40 0.07 -8.23
N GLU A 85 23.75 0.54 -7.17
CA GLU A 85 22.29 0.55 -7.04
C GLU A 85 21.63 1.41 -8.14
N ARG A 86 22.18 2.58 -8.43
CA ARG A 86 21.63 3.48 -9.47
C ARG A 86 21.83 2.98 -10.89
N LEU A 87 22.92 2.27 -11.18
CA LEU A 87 23.18 1.76 -12.52
C LEU A 87 22.51 0.41 -12.78
N TYR A 88 22.53 -0.49 -11.80
CA TYR A 88 22.13 -1.89 -12.00
C TYR A 88 21.17 -2.44 -10.94
N GLY A 89 21.03 -1.75 -9.81
CA GLY A 89 20.14 -2.14 -8.71
C GLY A 89 18.71 -1.64 -8.89
N GLU A 90 17.97 -1.62 -7.79
CA GLU A 90 16.54 -1.28 -7.77
C GLU A 90 16.32 0.20 -8.10
N ALA A 91 17.31 1.06 -7.86
CA ALA A 91 17.24 2.49 -8.20
C ALA A 91 17.49 2.83 -9.67
N SER A 92 17.84 1.88 -10.54
CA SER A 92 17.99 2.16 -11.97
C SER A 92 16.67 2.59 -12.60
N SER A 93 16.66 3.68 -13.37
CA SER A 93 15.46 4.18 -14.08
C SER A 93 14.82 3.11 -14.97
N THR A 94 15.63 2.21 -15.53
CA THR A 94 15.16 1.08 -16.35
C THR A 94 14.32 0.06 -15.58
N LYS A 95 14.44 0.02 -14.24
CA LYS A 95 13.75 -0.93 -13.34
C LYS A 95 12.67 -0.28 -12.47
N ARG A 96 12.51 1.03 -12.53
CA ARG A 96 11.53 1.77 -11.71
C ARG A 96 10.09 1.55 -12.20
N ALA A 97 9.14 1.63 -11.27
CA ALA A 97 7.72 1.46 -11.54
C ALA A 97 7.10 2.76 -12.08
N LYS A 98 6.05 2.65 -12.92
CA LYS A 98 5.14 3.79 -13.19
C LYS A 98 4.06 3.86 -12.12
N SER A 99 3.37 4.98 -11.96
CA SER A 99 2.34 5.10 -10.91
C SER A 99 0.95 5.45 -11.40
N ILE A 100 -0.04 4.97 -10.66
CA ILE A 100 -1.41 5.47 -10.68
C ILE A 100 -1.79 5.91 -9.27
N ASP A 101 -2.26 7.15 -9.16
CA ASP A 101 -2.77 7.73 -7.92
C ASP A 101 -4.28 7.98 -8.10
N LEU A 102 -5.10 7.10 -7.51
CA LEU A 102 -6.55 7.22 -7.56
C LEU A 102 -7.04 8.10 -6.41
N ARG A 103 -7.81 9.15 -6.72
CA ARG A 103 -8.34 10.08 -5.72
C ARG A 103 -9.81 10.34 -5.98
N SER A 104 -10.66 10.12 -4.99
CA SER A 104 -12.09 10.45 -5.08
C SER A 104 -12.63 11.20 -3.88
N LEU A 105 -11.86 11.25 -2.78
CA LEU A 105 -12.28 11.85 -1.54
C LEU A 105 -11.91 13.34 -1.57
N ASN A 106 -12.92 14.19 -1.45
CA ASN A 106 -12.76 15.64 -1.37
C ASN A 106 -11.77 16.02 -0.27
N ASN A 107 -10.92 17.00 -0.53
CA ASN A 107 -9.92 17.52 0.42
C ASN A 107 -8.98 16.46 1.00
N SER A 108 -8.38 15.61 0.13
CA SER A 108 -7.28 14.73 0.52
C SER A 108 -5.92 15.39 0.22
N PRO A 109 -5.28 16.12 1.16
CA PRO A 109 -4.04 16.89 0.92
C PRO A 109 -2.78 16.01 0.83
N ALA A 110 -2.92 14.73 0.45
CA ALA A 110 -1.79 13.83 0.36
C ALA A 110 -0.89 14.22 -0.82
N ILE A 111 0.43 14.17 -0.59
CA ILE A 111 1.44 14.24 -1.64
C ILE A 111 1.18 13.13 -2.69
N LYS A 112 1.52 13.37 -3.95
CA LYS A 112 1.37 12.32 -4.97
C LYS A 112 2.26 11.12 -4.66
N LEU A 113 1.82 9.96 -5.11
CA LEU A 113 2.57 8.73 -4.88
C LEU A 113 3.99 8.79 -5.47
N CYS A 114 4.13 9.29 -6.70
CA CYS A 114 5.42 9.41 -7.39
C CYS A 114 6.38 10.38 -6.70
N ASP A 115 5.85 11.49 -6.16
CA ASP A 115 6.65 12.51 -5.47
C ASP A 115 7.21 12.00 -4.14
N GLN A 116 6.51 11.10 -3.44
CA GLN A 116 7.04 10.51 -2.20
C GLN A 116 8.07 9.40 -2.46
N PHE A 117 7.97 8.72 -3.60
CA PHE A 117 8.78 7.54 -3.94
C PHE A 117 9.60 7.76 -5.22
N GLU A 118 10.20 8.93 -5.38
CA GLU A 118 10.97 9.33 -6.57
C GLU A 118 12.14 8.38 -6.92
N VAL A 119 12.61 7.64 -5.91
CA VAL A 119 13.71 6.67 -6.05
C VAL A 119 13.24 5.35 -6.68
N THR A 120 12.01 4.91 -6.37
CA THR A 120 11.48 3.59 -6.78
C THR A 120 10.42 3.69 -7.87
N ILE A 121 9.83 4.86 -8.03
CA ILE A 121 8.85 5.20 -9.07
C ILE A 121 9.53 6.14 -10.07
N ASP A 122 9.44 5.81 -11.35
CA ASP A 122 10.08 6.53 -12.44
C ASP A 122 9.34 7.83 -12.73
N GLN A 123 9.93 8.98 -12.38
CA GLN A 123 9.35 10.32 -12.61
C GLN A 123 9.18 10.67 -14.10
N ALA A 124 9.97 10.05 -14.99
CA ALA A 124 9.86 10.26 -16.43
C ALA A 124 8.78 9.36 -17.07
N GLY A 125 8.15 8.50 -16.25
CA GLY A 125 7.16 7.54 -16.68
C GLY A 125 5.79 8.15 -16.96
N LEU A 126 4.91 7.35 -17.57
CA LEU A 126 3.49 7.71 -17.70
C LEU A 126 2.84 7.53 -16.33
N HIS A 127 2.56 8.66 -15.68
CA HIS A 127 1.81 8.74 -14.44
C HIS A 127 0.36 9.08 -14.76
N ASP A 128 -0.56 8.35 -14.15
CA ASP A 128 -1.98 8.66 -14.29
C ASP A 128 -2.59 8.98 -12.94
N ASP A 129 -2.96 10.24 -12.74
CA ASP A 129 -3.74 10.65 -11.59
C ASP A 129 -5.22 10.48 -11.96
N LEU A 130 -5.86 9.46 -11.41
CA LEU A 130 -7.27 9.18 -11.67
C LEU A 130 -8.12 9.96 -10.66
N TYR A 131 -8.49 11.19 -11.00
CA TYR A 131 -9.34 12.04 -10.17
C TYR A 131 -10.83 11.76 -10.44
N LEU A 132 -11.46 11.11 -9.46
CA LEU A 132 -12.85 10.69 -9.42
C LEU A 132 -13.61 11.40 -8.30
N ASP A 133 -13.22 12.61 -7.92
CA ASP A 133 -13.97 13.43 -6.97
C ASP A 133 -15.29 13.89 -7.56
N GLN A 134 -16.31 14.00 -6.70
CA GLN A 134 -17.62 14.53 -7.08
C GLN A 134 -17.53 16.06 -7.12
N GLN A 135 -17.84 16.63 -8.28
CA GLN A 135 -17.76 18.08 -8.47
C GLN A 135 -18.86 18.81 -7.70
N LEU A 136 -18.62 20.09 -7.38
CA LEU A 136 -19.61 20.94 -6.74
C LEU A 136 -20.88 21.00 -7.62
N ASN A 137 -22.03 20.64 -7.05
CA ASN A 137 -23.35 20.55 -7.72
C ASN A 137 -23.53 19.39 -8.71
N GLU A 138 -22.58 18.45 -8.80
CA GLU A 138 -22.76 17.24 -9.61
C GLU A 138 -23.67 16.24 -8.88
N SER A 139 -24.66 15.68 -9.57
CA SER A 139 -25.50 14.64 -8.99
C SER A 139 -24.70 13.35 -8.77
N THR A 140 -25.08 12.53 -7.79
CA THR A 140 -24.43 11.24 -7.54
C THR A 140 -24.48 10.33 -8.77
N VAL A 141 -25.57 10.37 -9.55
CA VAL A 141 -25.75 9.58 -10.77
C VAL A 141 -24.75 10.00 -11.85
N ASP A 142 -24.62 11.30 -12.09
CA ASP A 142 -23.70 11.83 -13.11
C ASP A 142 -22.24 11.55 -12.72
N TRP A 143 -21.91 11.73 -11.43
CA TRP A 143 -20.61 11.42 -10.89
C TRP A 143 -20.24 9.93 -11.04
N LEU A 144 -21.16 9.02 -10.71
CA LEU A 144 -20.94 7.59 -10.85
C LEU A 144 -20.85 7.17 -12.32
N SER A 145 -21.66 7.76 -13.20
CA SER A 145 -21.59 7.55 -14.65
C SER A 145 -20.24 7.97 -15.22
N ARG A 146 -19.77 9.17 -14.85
CA ARG A 146 -18.43 9.67 -15.22
C ARG A 146 -17.33 8.77 -14.65
N THR A 147 -17.47 8.32 -13.40
CA THR A 147 -16.55 7.39 -12.75
C THR A 147 -16.41 6.08 -13.54
N CYS A 148 -17.53 5.46 -13.91
CA CYS A 148 -17.55 4.25 -14.73
C CYS A 148 -16.84 4.47 -16.08
N LYS A 149 -17.16 5.55 -16.78
CA LYS A 149 -16.52 5.89 -18.06
C LYS A 149 -15.00 6.06 -17.91
N GLN A 150 -14.54 6.75 -16.87
CA GLN A 150 -13.10 6.92 -16.63
C GLN A 150 -12.39 5.60 -16.30
N PHE A 151 -13.07 4.67 -15.62
CA PHE A 151 -12.55 3.33 -15.39
C PHE A 151 -12.46 2.51 -16.68
N ASP A 152 -13.46 2.61 -17.56
CA ASP A 152 -13.45 1.94 -18.86
C ASP A 152 -12.34 2.51 -19.76
N ASP A 153 -12.18 3.84 -19.82
CA ASP A 153 -11.09 4.52 -20.55
C ASP A 153 -9.72 4.12 -19.98
N PHE A 154 -9.60 4.06 -18.65
CA PHE A 154 -8.38 3.61 -17.98
C PHE A 154 -8.01 2.18 -18.40
N ALA A 155 -8.97 1.25 -18.32
CA ALA A 155 -8.72 -0.16 -18.60
C ALA A 155 -8.44 -0.42 -20.09
N SER A 156 -9.20 0.21 -20.98
CA SER A 156 -9.15 -0.05 -22.42
C SER A 156 -8.01 0.68 -23.15
N ILE A 157 -7.66 1.89 -22.70
CA ILE A 157 -6.67 2.73 -23.37
C ILE A 157 -5.39 2.77 -22.55
N LYS A 158 -5.44 3.31 -21.33
CA LYS A 158 -4.24 3.66 -20.57
C LYS A 158 -3.47 2.42 -20.12
N LEU A 159 -4.16 1.46 -19.49
CA LEU A 159 -3.56 0.21 -19.04
C LEU A 159 -3.05 -0.63 -20.22
N ALA A 160 -3.81 -0.69 -21.31
CA ALA A 160 -3.42 -1.39 -22.54
C ALA A 160 -2.13 -0.80 -23.14
N ASN A 161 -2.03 0.53 -23.23
CA ASN A 161 -0.83 1.21 -23.70
C ASN A 161 0.38 0.94 -22.79
N MET A 162 0.21 1.01 -21.46
CA MET A 162 1.29 0.67 -20.53
C MET A 162 1.76 -0.78 -20.72
N ASN A 163 0.83 -1.72 -20.87
CA ASN A 163 1.15 -3.14 -21.05
C ASN A 163 1.84 -3.43 -22.39
N LYS A 164 1.48 -2.70 -23.46
CA LYS A 164 2.10 -2.84 -24.78
C LYS A 164 3.56 -2.37 -24.78
N HIS A 165 3.85 -1.25 -24.12
CA HIS A 165 5.17 -0.63 -24.19
C HIS A 165 6.12 -1.12 -23.09
N GLU A 166 5.61 -1.54 -21.93
CA GLU A 166 6.43 -1.90 -20.78
C GLU A 166 5.82 -3.03 -19.92
N PRO A 167 5.58 -4.22 -20.51
CA PRO A 167 4.88 -5.33 -19.84
C PRO A 167 5.61 -5.85 -18.60
N MET A 168 6.94 -5.72 -18.58
CA MET A 168 7.80 -6.27 -17.52
C MET A 168 8.01 -5.32 -16.34
N LYS A 169 7.56 -4.05 -16.44
CA LYS A 169 7.72 -3.08 -15.36
C LYS A 169 6.54 -3.16 -14.40
N PRO A 170 6.75 -3.24 -13.07
CA PRO A 170 5.65 -3.22 -12.12
C PRO A 170 4.92 -1.86 -12.16
N LEU A 171 3.63 -1.88 -11.85
CA LEU A 171 2.82 -0.67 -11.64
C LEU A 171 2.73 -0.34 -10.16
N ALA A 172 3.06 0.87 -9.77
CA ALA A 172 2.77 1.41 -8.46
C ALA A 172 1.31 1.86 -8.40
N LEU A 173 0.50 1.23 -7.55
CA LEU A 173 -0.90 1.62 -7.32
C LEU A 173 -1.08 2.19 -5.93
N GLY A 174 -1.58 3.42 -5.85
CA GLY A 174 -2.01 4.06 -4.61
C GLY A 174 -3.42 4.60 -4.77
N ALA A 175 -4.18 4.64 -3.67
CA ALA A 175 -5.53 5.19 -3.70
C ALA A 175 -5.92 5.91 -2.40
N LEU A 176 -6.66 7.01 -2.59
CA LEU A 176 -7.38 7.80 -1.60
C LEU A 176 -8.82 7.97 -2.09
N ALA A 177 -9.54 6.87 -2.15
CA ALA A 177 -10.87 6.83 -2.75
C ALA A 177 -11.86 6.02 -1.91
N HIS A 178 -13.13 6.03 -2.33
CA HIS A 178 -14.16 5.18 -1.74
C HIS A 178 -13.84 3.69 -1.95
N VAL A 179 -14.36 2.85 -1.05
CA VAL A 179 -14.12 1.40 -1.04
C VAL A 179 -14.41 0.75 -2.41
N PRO A 180 -15.58 1.00 -3.05
CA PRO A 180 -15.86 0.46 -4.38
C PRO A 180 -14.81 0.82 -5.42
N GLN A 181 -14.40 2.09 -5.49
CA GLN A 181 -13.44 2.55 -6.49
C GLN A 181 -12.05 1.94 -6.29
N CYS A 182 -11.60 1.79 -5.04
CA CYS A 182 -10.34 1.08 -4.75
C CYS A 182 -10.41 -0.38 -5.20
N PHE A 183 -11.52 -1.07 -4.89
CA PHE A 183 -11.72 -2.45 -5.30
C PHE A 183 -11.74 -2.60 -6.83
N VAL A 184 -12.49 -1.73 -7.51
CA VAL A 184 -12.60 -1.71 -8.98
C VAL A 184 -11.24 -1.46 -9.64
N LEU A 185 -10.46 -0.49 -9.17
CA LEU A 185 -9.11 -0.26 -9.69
C LEU A 185 -8.25 -1.52 -9.60
N GLY A 186 -8.31 -2.21 -8.45
CA GLY A 186 -7.69 -3.51 -8.26
C GLY A 186 -8.14 -4.54 -9.29
N PHE A 187 -9.44 -4.70 -9.46
CA PHE A 187 -10.06 -5.65 -10.40
C PHE A 187 -9.66 -5.39 -11.85
N LEU A 188 -9.67 -4.13 -12.29
CA LEU A 188 -9.32 -3.73 -13.65
C LEU A 188 -7.85 -3.99 -13.97
N VAL A 189 -6.96 -3.81 -13.00
CA VAL A 189 -5.54 -4.15 -13.18
C VAL A 189 -5.34 -5.66 -13.12
N GLY A 190 -5.95 -6.34 -12.14
CA GLY A 190 -6.02 -7.79 -12.04
C GLY A 190 -4.71 -8.53 -12.33
N ASN A 191 -4.81 -9.69 -12.97
CA ASN A 191 -3.66 -10.48 -13.43
C ASN A 191 -3.02 -9.93 -14.73
N ARG A 192 -3.32 -8.69 -15.15
CA ARG A 192 -2.83 -8.14 -16.42
C ARG A 192 -1.38 -7.68 -16.34
N ARG A 193 -0.86 -7.41 -15.14
CA ARG A 193 0.54 -7.03 -14.90
C ARG A 193 0.93 -7.16 -13.43
N LEU A 194 2.24 -7.12 -13.17
CA LEU A 194 2.78 -7.00 -11.82
C LEU A 194 2.45 -5.63 -11.20
N VAL A 195 2.01 -5.62 -9.95
CA VAL A 195 1.60 -4.42 -9.22
C VAL A 195 2.30 -4.34 -7.86
N ASN A 196 2.84 -3.18 -7.55
CA ASN A 196 3.28 -2.79 -6.22
C ASN A 196 2.20 -1.90 -5.59
N TYR A 197 1.59 -2.38 -4.51
CA TYR A 197 0.54 -1.61 -3.82
C TYR A 197 1.15 -0.68 -2.77
N TYR A 198 0.65 0.54 -2.74
CA TYR A 198 1.00 1.56 -1.77
C TYR A 198 -0.25 2.00 -1.03
N CYS A 199 -0.08 2.30 0.25
CA CYS A 199 -1.20 2.67 1.11
C CYS A 199 -0.91 3.95 1.86
N TRP A 200 -1.84 4.89 1.81
CA TRP A 200 -1.74 6.08 2.64
C TRP A 200 -2.01 5.72 4.11
N ASN A 201 -1.04 5.99 4.98
CA ASN A 201 -1.18 5.76 6.41
C ASN A 201 -1.90 6.93 7.08
N ARG A 202 -3.17 6.70 7.44
CA ARG A 202 -4.02 7.62 8.21
C ARG A 202 -3.99 7.37 9.71
N ASP A 203 -3.23 6.38 10.17
CA ASP A 203 -3.15 6.04 11.59
C ASP A 203 -2.45 7.18 12.34
N ASN A 204 -3.25 7.91 13.12
CA ASN A 204 -2.83 9.06 13.90
C ASN A 204 -2.10 8.67 15.20
N GLU A 205 -1.96 7.38 15.54
CA GLU A 205 -1.27 6.96 16.76
C GLU A 205 0.20 6.60 16.51
N ARG A 206 0.61 6.51 15.23
CA ARG A 206 1.96 6.05 14.86
C ARG A 206 2.92 7.21 14.58
N PRO A 207 4.25 6.99 14.74
CA PRO A 207 5.26 8.03 14.48
C PRO A 207 5.38 8.44 12.99
N GLN A 208 4.78 7.68 12.08
CA GLN A 208 4.83 7.93 10.64
C GLN A 208 3.43 8.16 10.06
N LYS A 209 2.81 9.26 10.49
CA LYS A 209 1.47 9.71 10.06
C LYS A 209 1.54 10.35 8.68
N ASN A 210 0.40 10.37 7.98
CA ASN A 210 0.18 11.16 6.77
C ASN A 210 1.26 10.97 5.71
N LYS A 211 1.55 9.71 5.39
CA LYS A 211 2.48 9.35 4.33
C LYS A 211 2.06 8.06 3.64
N TRP A 212 2.49 7.90 2.41
CA TRP A 212 2.40 6.62 1.73
C TRP A 212 3.33 5.59 2.35
N VAL A 213 2.87 4.35 2.41
CA VAL A 213 3.59 3.19 2.90
C VAL A 213 3.69 2.21 1.73
N ASP A 214 4.91 1.76 1.44
CA ASP A 214 5.14 0.62 0.57
C ASP A 214 4.77 -0.66 1.33
N THR A 215 3.82 -1.41 0.79
CA THR A 215 3.29 -2.62 1.44
C THR A 215 4.31 -3.76 1.45
N ARG A 216 5.26 -3.77 0.51
CA ARG A 216 6.30 -4.80 0.36
C ARG A 216 7.35 -4.70 1.47
N ASP A 217 7.61 -3.47 1.90
CA ASP A 217 8.58 -3.13 2.94
C ASP A 217 8.02 -3.18 4.35
N SER A 218 6.71 -3.41 4.46
CA SER A 218 6.03 -3.45 5.75
C SER A 218 6.19 -4.82 6.40
N ARG A 219 6.76 -4.83 7.61
CA ARG A 219 6.88 -6.05 8.43
C ARG A 219 5.49 -6.63 8.72
N ASP A 220 5.36 -7.95 8.56
CA ASP A 220 4.16 -8.68 8.95
C ASP A 220 3.95 -8.55 10.46
N ARG A 221 2.72 -8.24 10.86
CA ARG A 221 2.31 -8.09 12.26
C ARG A 221 1.46 -9.25 12.76
N GLY A 222 1.30 -10.30 11.95
CA GLY A 222 0.50 -11.46 12.29
C GLY A 222 -1.00 -11.27 12.09
N THR A 223 -1.45 -10.23 11.39
CA THR A 223 -2.87 -10.04 11.08
C THR A 223 -3.36 -11.19 10.19
N ARG A 224 -4.30 -11.98 10.69
CA ARG A 224 -4.92 -13.12 10.00
C ARG A 224 -6.44 -13.08 10.16
N ILE A 225 -7.15 -13.79 9.28
CA ILE A 225 -8.60 -14.00 9.40
C ILE A 225 -8.85 -14.97 10.55
N LYS A 226 -9.89 -14.72 11.35
CA LYS A 226 -10.34 -15.68 12.35
C LYS A 226 -10.67 -17.02 11.71
N LYS A 227 -10.42 -18.12 12.43
CA LYS A 227 -10.63 -19.48 11.92
C LYS A 227 -12.08 -19.72 11.51
N GLU A 228 -13.01 -19.22 12.31
CA GLU A 228 -14.45 -19.35 12.08
C GLU A 228 -14.98 -18.14 11.30
N VAL A 229 -15.69 -18.43 10.21
CA VAL A 229 -16.44 -17.45 9.43
C VAL A 229 -17.91 -17.69 9.71
N ALA A 230 -18.59 -16.69 10.27
CA ALA A 230 -20.01 -16.82 10.55
C ALA A 230 -20.80 -16.71 9.23
N LEU A 231 -21.71 -17.64 9.00
CA LEU A 231 -22.62 -17.64 7.86
C LEU A 231 -24.06 -17.58 8.37
N LEU A 232 -24.78 -16.55 7.95
CA LEU A 232 -26.14 -16.26 8.37
C LEU A 232 -27.07 -16.38 7.18
N TYR A 233 -28.24 -16.99 7.39
CA TYR A 233 -29.29 -17.12 6.38
C TYR A 233 -30.47 -16.25 6.75
N LYS A 234 -31.15 -15.72 5.73
CA LYS A 234 -32.46 -15.11 5.90
C LYS A 234 -33.46 -16.20 6.31
N ASN A 235 -34.40 -15.86 7.18
CA ASN A 235 -35.41 -16.80 7.65
C ASN A 235 -36.10 -17.54 6.48
N GLY A 236 -36.10 -18.87 6.53
CA GLY A 236 -36.72 -19.74 5.53
C GLY A 236 -35.88 -20.01 4.27
N ILE A 237 -34.69 -19.42 4.15
CA ILE A 237 -33.76 -19.71 3.04
C ILE A 237 -32.88 -20.90 3.40
N ASN A 238 -32.76 -21.83 2.45
CA ASN A 238 -31.81 -22.94 2.50
C ASN A 238 -30.60 -22.64 1.58
N PRO A 239 -29.46 -23.35 1.74
CA PRO A 239 -28.28 -23.14 0.91
C PRO A 239 -28.55 -23.29 -0.60
N ASN A 240 -29.42 -24.22 -0.99
CA ASN A 240 -29.73 -24.50 -2.39
C ASN A 240 -30.48 -23.37 -3.10
N ASN A 241 -31.15 -22.49 -2.35
CA ASN A 241 -31.96 -21.39 -2.87
C ASN A 241 -31.25 -20.03 -2.75
N VAL A 242 -29.98 -19.99 -2.32
CA VAL A 242 -29.23 -18.73 -2.23
C VAL A 242 -28.91 -18.23 -3.64
N VAL A 243 -29.45 -17.06 -3.99
CA VAL A 243 -29.20 -16.37 -5.26
C VAL A 243 -28.31 -15.14 -5.04
N ARG A 244 -28.48 -14.45 -3.90
CA ARG A 244 -27.74 -13.25 -3.49
C ARG A 244 -27.02 -13.49 -2.18
N TRP A 245 -25.69 -13.51 -2.25
CA TRP A 245 -24.85 -13.75 -1.10
C TRP A 245 -24.03 -12.50 -0.75
N GLY A 246 -24.04 -12.12 0.53
CA GLY A 246 -23.24 -11.03 1.07
C GLY A 246 -21.92 -11.47 1.69
N LEU A 247 -20.86 -10.72 1.43
CA LEU A 247 -19.56 -10.81 2.08
C LEU A 247 -19.31 -9.53 2.87
N SER A 248 -19.39 -9.62 4.20
CA SER A 248 -19.00 -8.54 5.11
C SER A 248 -17.58 -8.77 5.60
N ILE A 249 -16.62 -8.01 5.07
CA ILE A 249 -15.18 -8.18 5.34
C ILE A 249 -14.70 -7.08 6.28
N GLU A 250 -14.30 -7.48 7.48
CA GLU A 250 -13.97 -6.58 8.59
C GLU A 250 -12.48 -6.64 8.95
N VAL A 251 -11.69 -5.71 8.38
CA VAL A 251 -10.24 -5.60 8.64
C VAL A 251 -9.95 -4.45 9.60
N SER A 252 -10.50 -3.27 9.35
CA SER A 252 -10.19 -2.06 10.13
C SER A 252 -11.17 -1.82 11.28
N PHE A 253 -12.46 -2.10 11.07
CA PHE A 253 -13.53 -1.86 12.04
C PHE A 253 -14.70 -2.82 11.81
N ASN A 254 -15.61 -2.94 12.78
CA ASN A 254 -16.79 -3.79 12.63
C ASN A 254 -17.75 -3.22 11.58
N ASN A 255 -18.52 -4.10 10.94
CA ASN A 255 -19.63 -3.74 10.07
C ASN A 255 -20.92 -4.36 10.62
N ASP A 256 -22.05 -3.70 10.41
CA ASP A 256 -23.35 -4.26 10.76
C ASP A 256 -23.82 -5.19 9.63
N HIS A 257 -23.48 -6.47 9.75
CA HIS A 257 -23.83 -7.49 8.77
C HIS A 257 -25.33 -7.81 8.73
N ASN A 258 -26.08 -7.54 9.81
CA ASN A 258 -27.53 -7.70 9.81
C ASN A 258 -28.16 -6.57 8.99
N ASN A 259 -27.73 -5.33 9.21
CA ASN A 259 -28.15 -4.20 8.39
C ASN A 259 -27.79 -4.40 6.91
N PHE A 260 -26.57 -4.88 6.63
CA PHE A 260 -26.16 -5.24 5.27
C PHE A 260 -27.07 -6.28 4.61
N MET A 261 -27.48 -7.30 5.37
CA MET A 261 -28.41 -8.32 4.90
C MET A 261 -29.80 -7.74 4.60
N THR A 262 -30.33 -6.91 5.50
CA THR A 262 -31.68 -6.36 5.39
C THR A 262 -31.80 -5.27 4.34
N ASP A 263 -30.87 -4.31 4.33
CA ASP A 263 -30.89 -3.15 3.42
C ASP A 263 -30.76 -3.56 1.95
N LEU A 264 -30.00 -4.63 1.68
CA LEU A 264 -29.80 -5.16 0.34
C LEU A 264 -30.69 -6.36 0.00
N ASN A 265 -31.53 -6.80 0.94
CA ASN A 265 -32.40 -7.97 0.81
C ASN A 265 -31.62 -9.21 0.31
N LEU A 266 -30.57 -9.58 1.06
CA LEU A 266 -29.69 -10.70 0.75
C LEU A 266 -30.26 -12.01 1.33
N ASP A 267 -29.96 -13.12 0.65
CA ASP A 267 -30.42 -14.46 1.06
C ASP A 267 -29.54 -15.06 2.16
N ALA A 268 -28.24 -14.76 2.10
CA ALA A 268 -27.24 -15.17 3.07
C ALA A 268 -26.14 -14.11 3.21
N VAL A 269 -25.50 -14.01 4.37
CA VAL A 269 -24.33 -13.15 4.61
C VAL A 269 -23.26 -13.90 5.37
N SER A 270 -22.04 -13.85 4.85
CA SER A 270 -20.83 -14.30 5.55
C SER A 270 -20.10 -13.13 6.19
N LYS A 271 -19.81 -13.26 7.48
CA LYS A 271 -18.99 -12.30 8.22
C LYS A 271 -17.56 -12.81 8.31
N ILE A 272 -16.65 -12.16 7.60
CA ILE A 272 -15.22 -12.46 7.58
C ILE A 272 -14.52 -11.38 8.39
N GLU A 273 -13.86 -11.74 9.48
CA GLU A 273 -13.17 -10.78 10.33
C GLU A 273 -11.72 -11.18 10.61
N VAL A 274 -10.86 -10.19 10.74
CA VAL A 274 -9.48 -10.41 11.21
C VAL A 274 -9.43 -10.49 12.74
N GLU A 275 -8.40 -11.15 13.27
CA GLU A 275 -8.18 -11.31 14.71
C GLU A 275 -8.00 -9.96 15.43
N GLN A 276 -7.19 -9.07 14.84
CA GLN A 276 -6.89 -7.75 15.38
C GLN A 276 -7.34 -6.68 14.40
N LYS A 277 -8.45 -5.99 14.70
CA LYS A 277 -8.97 -4.90 13.87
C LYS A 277 -8.28 -3.59 14.21
N GLY A 278 -8.03 -2.77 13.21
CA GLY A 278 -7.50 -1.42 13.43
C GLY A 278 -7.08 -0.73 12.14
N VAL A 279 -7.04 0.60 12.18
CA VAL A 279 -6.50 1.38 11.06
C VAL A 279 -5.00 1.07 10.93
N GLY A 280 -4.54 0.80 9.71
CA GLY A 280 -3.14 0.45 9.45
C GLY A 280 -2.65 -0.87 10.07
N ASN A 281 -3.54 -1.82 10.37
CA ASN A 281 -3.17 -3.17 10.85
C ASN A 281 -2.73 -4.13 9.73
N LEU A 282 -2.97 -3.81 8.45
CA LEU A 282 -2.75 -4.72 7.33
C LEU A 282 -1.96 -4.04 6.18
N PHE A 283 -0.76 -3.54 6.48
CA PHE A 283 0.14 -2.97 5.47
C PHE A 283 1.09 -3.99 4.83
N SER A 284 1.44 -5.08 5.51
CA SER A 284 2.39 -6.06 4.98
C SER A 284 1.80 -6.81 3.79
N GLU A 285 2.53 -6.87 2.69
CA GLU A 285 2.17 -7.68 1.52
C GLU A 285 1.90 -9.14 1.92
N VAL A 286 2.77 -9.74 2.73
CA VAL A 286 2.64 -11.15 3.16
C VAL A 286 1.31 -11.36 3.89
N ALA A 287 0.96 -10.44 4.80
CA ALA A 287 -0.31 -10.50 5.53
C ALA A 287 -1.51 -10.29 4.59
N GLN A 288 -1.44 -9.31 3.69
CA GLN A 288 -2.51 -9.05 2.71
C GLN A 288 -2.75 -10.26 1.81
N VAL A 289 -1.68 -10.88 1.27
CA VAL A 289 -1.77 -12.09 0.43
C VAL A 289 -2.38 -13.25 1.22
N GLY A 290 -1.97 -13.44 2.48
CA GLY A 290 -2.56 -14.47 3.34
C GLY A 290 -4.06 -14.29 3.56
N VAL A 291 -4.50 -13.05 3.85
CA VAL A 291 -5.91 -12.71 4.03
C VAL A 291 -6.69 -12.88 2.72
N VAL A 292 -6.20 -12.32 1.61
CA VAL A 292 -6.85 -12.45 0.29
C VAL A 292 -6.99 -13.92 -0.12
N SER A 293 -5.93 -14.72 0.03
CA SER A 293 -5.97 -16.15 -0.31
C SER A 293 -7.01 -16.91 0.52
N ARG A 294 -7.14 -16.60 1.82
CA ARG A 294 -8.14 -17.25 2.68
C ARG A 294 -9.56 -16.83 2.29
N ILE A 295 -9.80 -15.56 1.95
CA ILE A 295 -11.09 -15.10 1.44
C ILE A 295 -11.45 -15.84 0.14
N ARG A 296 -10.50 -15.92 -0.81
CA ARG A 296 -10.72 -16.64 -2.07
C ARG A 296 -11.06 -18.11 -1.85
N SER A 297 -10.31 -18.81 -1.00
CA SER A 297 -10.60 -20.21 -0.65
C SER A 297 -12.01 -20.34 -0.09
N TYR A 298 -12.40 -19.47 0.85
CA TYR A 298 -13.73 -19.47 1.43
C TYR A 298 -14.84 -19.20 0.40
N ILE A 299 -14.61 -18.28 -0.54
CA ILE A 299 -15.55 -18.02 -1.64
C ILE A 299 -15.74 -19.26 -2.50
N ASN A 300 -14.66 -19.88 -2.94
CA ASN A 300 -14.72 -21.09 -3.77
C ASN A 300 -15.40 -22.26 -3.04
N GLU A 301 -15.17 -22.41 -1.73
CA GLU A 301 -15.85 -23.41 -0.88
C GLU A 301 -17.35 -23.11 -0.80
N THR A 302 -17.72 -21.85 -0.52
CA THR A 302 -19.12 -21.45 -0.32
C THR A 302 -19.92 -21.49 -1.62
N MET A 303 -19.32 -21.12 -2.75
CA MET A 303 -19.97 -21.21 -4.07
C MET A 303 -20.39 -22.64 -4.42
N ARG A 304 -19.66 -23.66 -3.97
CA ARG A 304 -20.06 -25.07 -4.16
C ARG A 304 -21.31 -25.44 -3.37
N THR A 305 -21.60 -24.71 -2.29
CA THR A 305 -22.79 -24.90 -1.47
C THR A 305 -24.01 -24.09 -1.95
N PHE A 306 -23.79 -23.08 -2.80
CA PHE A 306 -24.83 -22.21 -3.35
C PHE A 306 -24.96 -22.39 -4.87
N PRO A 307 -25.58 -23.49 -5.34
CA PRO A 307 -25.64 -23.83 -6.76
C PRO A 307 -26.42 -22.82 -7.61
N GLN A 308 -27.31 -22.02 -7.00
CA GLN A 308 -28.11 -21.00 -7.68
C GLN A 308 -27.54 -19.57 -7.56
N LEU A 309 -26.32 -19.43 -7.04
CA LEU A 309 -25.72 -18.13 -6.80
C LEU A 309 -25.53 -17.34 -8.11
N LYS A 310 -26.09 -16.13 -8.15
CA LYS A 310 -25.97 -15.21 -9.30
C LYS A 310 -25.27 -13.91 -8.96
N GLU A 311 -25.23 -13.53 -7.69
CA GLU A 311 -24.68 -12.25 -7.26
C GLU A 311 -23.91 -12.37 -5.94
N ILE A 312 -22.71 -11.81 -5.90
CA ILE A 312 -21.92 -11.61 -4.68
C ILE A 312 -21.94 -10.11 -4.35
N HIS A 313 -22.46 -9.79 -3.17
CA HIS A 313 -22.56 -8.43 -2.64
C HIS A 313 -21.46 -8.26 -1.60
N ILE A 314 -20.65 -7.21 -1.71
CA ILE A 314 -19.45 -7.05 -0.88
C ILE A 314 -19.51 -5.70 -0.16
N THR A 315 -19.20 -5.73 1.13
CA THR A 315 -18.88 -4.55 1.93
C THR A 315 -17.57 -4.81 2.66
N ILE A 316 -16.68 -3.82 2.70
CA ILE A 316 -15.33 -3.98 3.23
C ILE A 316 -14.96 -2.79 4.10
N THR A 317 -14.44 -3.08 5.30
CA THR A 317 -13.80 -2.09 6.16
C THR A 317 -12.30 -2.39 6.16
N GLY A 318 -11.51 -1.68 5.36
CA GLY A 318 -10.10 -2.02 5.16
C GLY A 318 -9.28 -0.88 4.58
N GLN A 319 -7.96 -1.04 4.53
CA GLN A 319 -7.09 -0.05 3.91
C GLN A 319 -7.07 -0.21 2.38
N ALA A 320 -6.88 0.90 1.66
CA ALA A 320 -7.01 0.94 0.20
C ALA A 320 -6.13 -0.08 -0.54
N SER A 321 -4.89 -0.31 -0.09
CA SER A 321 -4.01 -1.32 -0.67
C SER A 321 -4.56 -2.74 -0.60
N PHE A 322 -5.17 -3.11 0.53
CA PHE A 322 -5.86 -4.39 0.68
C PHE A 322 -7.08 -4.49 -0.23
N LEU A 323 -7.88 -3.41 -0.34
CA LEU A 323 -9.04 -3.38 -1.24
C LEU A 323 -8.66 -3.59 -2.70
N MET A 324 -7.60 -2.91 -3.17
CA MET A 324 -7.08 -3.08 -4.52
C MET A 324 -6.53 -4.49 -4.74
N ARG A 325 -5.79 -5.05 -3.77
CA ARG A 325 -5.25 -6.42 -3.88
C ARG A 325 -6.38 -7.46 -3.90
N LEU A 326 -7.41 -7.29 -3.07
CA LEU A 326 -8.58 -8.15 -3.07
C LEU A 326 -9.33 -8.05 -4.41
N GLY A 327 -9.58 -6.83 -4.90
CA GLY A 327 -10.24 -6.62 -6.19
C GLY A 327 -9.51 -7.31 -7.34
N ALA A 328 -8.18 -7.26 -7.35
CA ALA A 328 -7.37 -7.94 -8.37
C ALA A 328 -7.59 -9.46 -8.41
N ASP A 329 -7.74 -10.09 -7.24
CA ASP A 329 -7.99 -11.53 -7.12
C ASP A 329 -9.44 -11.90 -7.49
N PHE A 330 -10.36 -10.94 -7.57
CA PHE A 330 -11.74 -11.18 -8.04
C PHE A 330 -11.91 -11.13 -9.56
N ASN A 331 -10.85 -10.83 -10.32
CA ASN A 331 -10.86 -10.92 -11.78
C ASN A 331 -10.73 -12.38 -12.24
N GLN A 332 -11.75 -13.20 -11.94
CA GLN A 332 -11.82 -14.63 -12.24
C GLN A 332 -13.15 -14.94 -12.95
N ASN A 333 -13.08 -15.48 -14.18
CA ASN A 333 -14.24 -15.66 -15.05
C ASN A 333 -15.37 -16.52 -14.47
N HIS A 334 -15.09 -17.41 -13.52
CA HIS A 334 -16.10 -18.27 -12.91
C HIS A 334 -16.87 -17.61 -11.77
N LEU A 335 -16.46 -16.43 -11.32
CA LEU A 335 -17.19 -15.70 -10.29
C LEU A 335 -18.48 -15.10 -10.89
N PRO A 336 -19.58 -15.09 -10.13
CA PRO A 336 -20.83 -14.44 -10.54
C PRO A 336 -20.66 -12.92 -10.57
N THR A 337 -21.74 -12.19 -10.88
CA THR A 337 -21.75 -10.72 -10.82
C THR A 337 -21.37 -10.24 -9.42
N ILE A 338 -20.38 -9.35 -9.34
CA ILE A 338 -19.90 -8.78 -8.09
C ILE A 338 -20.46 -7.37 -7.94
N LYS A 339 -20.99 -7.05 -6.77
CA LYS A 339 -21.47 -5.72 -6.40
C LYS A 339 -20.72 -5.26 -5.16
N ILE A 340 -19.87 -4.25 -5.29
CA ILE A 340 -19.08 -3.69 -4.18
C ILE A 340 -19.74 -2.39 -3.73
N TYR A 341 -20.19 -2.36 -2.48
CA TYR A 341 -21.03 -1.30 -1.95
C TYR A 341 -20.24 -0.21 -1.25
N HIS A 342 -20.71 1.03 -1.41
CA HIS A 342 -20.32 2.13 -0.55
C HIS A 342 -21.21 2.13 0.69
N PHE A 343 -20.60 2.15 1.87
CA PHE A 343 -21.31 2.36 3.12
C PHE A 343 -21.29 3.84 3.47
N ASP A 344 -22.47 4.45 3.60
CA ASP A 344 -22.62 5.80 4.12
C ASP A 344 -22.90 5.75 5.63
N ARG A 345 -21.90 6.18 6.41
CA ARG A 345 -22.00 6.19 7.87
C ARG A 345 -23.05 7.17 8.40
N ASN A 346 -23.34 8.24 7.67
CA ASN A 346 -24.28 9.27 8.15
C ASN A 346 -25.71 8.74 8.15
N ASN A 347 -26.06 7.97 7.12
CA ASN A 347 -27.39 7.39 6.95
C ASN A 347 -27.46 5.92 7.40
N ASN A 348 -26.32 5.28 7.67
CA ASN A 348 -26.20 3.86 7.99
C ASN A 348 -26.81 2.96 6.90
N THR A 349 -26.62 3.30 5.63
CA THR A 349 -27.17 2.61 4.45
C THR A 349 -26.11 2.34 3.39
N TYR A 350 -26.48 1.60 2.34
CA TYR A 350 -25.61 1.26 1.20
C TYR A 350 -26.06 1.93 -0.11
N PRO A 351 -26.00 3.28 -0.21
CA PRO A 351 -26.75 4.06 -1.20
C PRO A 351 -26.40 3.75 -2.66
N TRP A 352 -25.20 3.22 -2.92
CA TRP A 352 -24.77 2.84 -4.26
C TRP A 352 -23.70 1.75 -4.24
N CYS A 353 -23.54 1.08 -5.37
CA CYS A 353 -22.48 0.12 -5.61
C CYS A 353 -21.91 0.24 -7.02
N LEU A 354 -20.67 -0.25 -7.18
CA LEU A 354 -20.11 -0.56 -8.49
C LEU A 354 -20.34 -2.04 -8.79
N VAL A 355 -20.77 -2.31 -10.01
CA VAL A 355 -21.13 -3.63 -10.51
C VAL A 355 -20.06 -4.08 -11.48
N LEU A 356 -19.50 -5.25 -11.21
CA LEU A 356 -18.44 -5.88 -11.98
C LEU A 356 -18.93 -7.22 -12.50
N ASN A 357 -18.71 -7.46 -13.79
CA ASN A 357 -18.91 -8.77 -14.39
C ASN A 357 -17.55 -9.35 -14.78
N PRO A 358 -17.06 -10.40 -14.10
CA PRO A 358 -15.80 -11.07 -14.45
C PRO A 358 -15.72 -11.56 -15.89
N SER A 359 -16.86 -11.88 -16.52
CA SER A 359 -16.90 -12.29 -17.93
C SER A 359 -16.65 -11.13 -18.91
N THR A 360 -16.89 -9.89 -18.48
CA THR A 360 -16.64 -8.66 -19.25
C THR A 360 -15.85 -7.66 -18.40
N PRO A 361 -14.58 -7.96 -18.08
CA PRO A 361 -13.84 -7.30 -17.01
C PRO A 361 -13.40 -5.86 -17.34
N SER A 362 -13.74 -5.34 -18.52
CA SER A 362 -13.45 -3.97 -18.96
C SER A 362 -14.66 -3.04 -18.89
N SER A 363 -15.83 -3.53 -18.46
CA SER A 363 -17.04 -2.72 -18.33
C SER A 363 -17.43 -2.62 -16.86
N VAL A 364 -17.33 -1.41 -16.31
CA VAL A 364 -17.79 -1.09 -14.97
C VAL A 364 -19.11 -0.36 -15.07
N THR A 365 -20.12 -0.82 -14.32
CA THR A 365 -21.41 -0.13 -14.22
C THR A 365 -21.71 0.21 -12.76
N PHE A 366 -22.74 1.01 -12.50
CA PHE A 366 -23.16 1.35 -11.15
C PHE A 366 -24.64 1.08 -10.95
N LYS A 367 -25.04 0.92 -9.69
CA LYS A 367 -26.44 0.86 -9.28
C LYS A 367 -26.63 1.74 -8.04
N GLN A 368 -27.64 2.59 -8.07
CA GLN A 368 -28.15 3.33 -6.92
C GLN A 368 -29.30 2.53 -6.28
N GLN A 369 -29.38 2.55 -4.95
CA GLN A 369 -30.45 1.88 -4.19
C GLN A 369 -31.80 2.57 -4.37
#